data_AF-A0A914YFQ4-F1
#
_entry.id   AF-A0A914YFQ4-F1
#
_cell.length_a   1.000
_cell.length_b   1.000
_cell.length_c   1.000
_cell.angle_alpha   90.00
_cell.angle_beta   90.00
_cell.angle_gamma   90.00
#
_symmetry.space_group_name_H-M   'P 1'
#
loop_
_entity.id
_entity.type
_entity.pdbx_description
1 polymer ?
#
loop_
_entity_poly.entity_id
_entity_poly.type
_entity_poly.pdbx_seq_one_letter_code
_entity_poly.pdbx_strand_id
1 'polypeptide(L)'
;MTPEQLKAAFPLSLQQEAQIADSRKTISDIIAGRDPRLLVVCGPCSIHDPETALEYARRFKALAAEVSDSLYLVMRVYFENPVPLSAGKG
;
A
#
# COMPACT_ATOMS: atom_id res chain seq x y z
N MET A 1 6.81 -14.69 17.35
CA MET A 1 7.65 -13.53 16.99
C MET A 1 6.94 -12.27 17.49
N THR A 2 7.63 -11.40 18.24
CA THR A 2 7.06 -10.12 18.72
C THR A 2 7.13 -9.04 17.63
N PRO A 3 6.39 -7.93 17.75
CA PRO A 3 6.50 -6.81 16.80
C PRO A 3 7.92 -6.25 16.68
N GLU A 4 8.67 -6.20 17.78
CA GLU A 4 10.06 -5.75 17.81
C GLU A 4 10.98 -6.71 17.05
N GLN A 5 10.82 -8.02 17.28
CA GLN A 5 11.57 -9.06 16.56
C GLN A 5 11.28 -9.01 15.05
N LEU A 6 10.03 -8.76 14.65
CA LEU A 6 9.65 -8.62 13.23
C LEU A 6 10.36 -7.43 12.59
N LYS A 7 10.33 -6.26 13.24
CA LYS A 7 11.00 -5.05 12.74
C LYS A 7 12.51 -5.23 12.64
N ALA A 8 13.11 -5.93 13.60
CA ALA A 8 14.54 -6.23 13.59
C ALA A 8 14.93 -7.21 12.46
N ALA A 9 14.07 -8.18 12.15
CA ALA A 9 14.29 -9.13 11.05
C ALA A 9 14.15 -8.51 9.65
N PHE A 10 13.34 -7.44 9.53
CA PHE A 10 13.09 -6.73 8.27
C PHE A 10 13.27 -5.21 8.44
N PRO A 11 14.52 -4.74 8.63
CA PRO A 11 14.79 -3.33 8.82
C PRO A 11 14.52 -2.55 7.53
N LEU A 12 14.03 -1.31 7.68
CA LEU A 12 13.90 -0.38 6.56
C LEU A 12 15.25 0.28 6.27
N SER A 13 15.52 0.53 4.99
CA SER A 13 16.59 1.44 4.60
C SER A 13 16.17 2.90 4.83
N LEU A 14 17.14 3.80 5.00
CA LEU A 14 16.89 5.24 5.11
C LEU A 14 16.06 5.78 3.92
N GLN A 15 16.28 5.22 2.73
CA GLN A 15 15.52 5.56 1.54
C GLN A 15 14.05 5.15 1.66
N GLN A 16 13.77 3.95 2.19
CA GLN A 16 12.40 3.48 2.41
C GLN A 16 11.69 4.32 3.48
N GLU A 17 12.38 4.68 4.56
CA GLU A 17 11.83 5.56 5.59
C GLU A 17 11.46 6.94 5.05
N ALA A 18 12.35 7.56 4.27
CA ALA A 18 12.09 8.83 3.60
C ALA A 18 10.89 8.73 2.65
N GLN A 19 10.84 7.68 1.81
CA GLN A 19 9.73 7.45 0.88
C GLN A 19 8.38 7.31 1.62
N ILE A 20 8.36 6.62 2.76
CA ILE A 20 7.15 6.48 3.60
C ILE A 20 6.73 7.85 4.17
N ALA A 21 7.68 8.63 4.66
CA ALA A 21 7.42 9.97 5.21
C ALA A 21 6.84 10.91 4.14
N ASP A 22 7.44 10.94 2.95
CA ASP A 22 7.00 11.75 1.82
C ASP A 22 5.62 11.33 1.33
N SER A 23 5.36 10.02 1.26
CA SER A 23 4.05 9.49 0.87
C SER A 23 2.96 9.92 1.85
N ARG A 24 3.24 9.83 3.16
CA ARG A 24 2.29 10.25 4.22
C ARG A 24 2.02 11.75 4.17
N LYS A 25 3.06 12.56 3.94
CA LYS A 25 2.92 14.01 3.78
C LYS A 25 2.03 14.33 2.58
N THR A 26 2.31 13.72 1.42
CA THR A 26 1.52 13.90 0.20
C THR A 26 0.05 13.53 0.41
N ILE A 27 -0.21 12.37 1.02
CA ILE A 27 -1.57 11.94 1.37
C ILE A 27 -2.25 12.96 2.30
N SER A 28 -1.54 13.46 3.31
CA SER A 28 -2.06 14.49 4.21
C SER A 28 -2.36 15.80 3.49
N ASP A 29 -1.56 16.19 2.51
CA ASP A 29 -1.76 17.40 1.72
C ASP A 29 -2.96 17.27 0.79
N ILE A 30 -3.16 16.09 0.18
CA ILE A 30 -4.36 15.79 -0.62
C ILE A 30 -5.62 15.86 0.24
N ILE A 31 -5.63 15.20 1.40
CA ILE A 31 -6.78 15.20 2.32
C ILE A 31 -7.08 16.63 2.82
N ALA A 32 -6.05 17.44 3.02
CA ALA A 32 -6.18 18.83 3.44
C ALA A 32 -6.50 19.81 2.29
N GLY A 33 -6.61 19.33 1.04
CA GLY A 33 -6.87 20.16 -0.14
C GLY A 33 -5.70 21.05 -0.57
N ARG A 34 -4.49 20.81 -0.06
CA ARG A 34 -3.26 21.53 -0.46
C ARG A 34 -2.62 20.95 -1.71
N ASP A 35 -2.91 19.69 -2.02
CA ASP A 35 -2.58 19.02 -3.27
C ASP A 35 -3.89 18.70 -3.99
N PRO A 36 -4.08 19.18 -5.24
CA PRO A 36 -5.36 19.06 -5.95
C PRO A 36 -5.61 17.65 -6.53
N ARG A 37 -4.63 16.74 -6.43
CA ARG A 37 -4.77 15.38 -6.99
C ARG A 37 -5.77 14.56 -6.20
N LEU A 38 -6.40 13.60 -6.87
CA LEU A 38 -7.29 12.64 -6.21
C LEU A 38 -6.48 11.47 -5.62
N LEU A 39 -6.62 11.24 -4.32
CA LEU A 39 -6.09 10.03 -3.66
C LEU A 39 -6.92 8.81 -4.04
N VAL A 40 -6.28 7.77 -4.58
CA VAL A 40 -6.93 6.51 -4.93
C VAL A 40 -6.22 5.35 -4.25
N VAL A 41 -6.95 4.59 -3.44
CA VAL A 41 -6.47 3.35 -2.82
C VAL A 41 -7.07 2.16 -3.57
N CYS A 42 -6.28 1.42 -4.33
CA CYS A 42 -6.76 0.28 -5.12
C CYS A 42 -5.72 -0.83 -5.24
N GLY A 43 -6.18 -2.05 -5.52
CA GLY A 43 -5.34 -3.24 -5.55
C GLY A 43 -6.15 -4.53 -5.37
N PRO A 44 -5.50 -5.71 -5.42
CA PRO A 44 -6.13 -7.01 -5.19
C PRO A 44 -6.93 -7.04 -3.89
N CYS A 45 -7.98 -7.88 -3.82
CA CYS A 45 -8.82 -8.04 -2.62
C CYS A 45 -8.01 -8.45 -1.38
N SER A 46 -7.12 -9.41 -1.60
CA SER A 46 -6.21 -9.98 -0.62
C SER A 46 -4.97 -10.48 -1.36
N ILE A 47 -3.84 -10.50 -0.68
CA ILE A 47 -2.58 -11.02 -1.19
C ILE A 47 -2.38 -12.44 -0.66
N HIS A 48 -2.46 -13.41 -1.56
CA HIS A 48 -2.22 -14.83 -1.25
C HIS A 48 -0.91 -15.36 -1.84
N ASP A 49 -0.42 -14.71 -2.89
CA ASP A 49 0.80 -15.07 -3.60
C ASP A 49 1.73 -13.84 -3.73
N PRO A 50 2.95 -13.88 -3.15
CA PRO A 50 3.90 -12.78 -3.24
C PRO A 50 4.37 -12.46 -4.67
N GLU A 51 4.52 -13.45 -5.54
CA GLU A 51 5.02 -13.23 -6.90
C GLU A 51 4.03 -12.43 -7.75
N THR A 52 2.76 -12.85 -7.76
CA THR A 52 1.66 -12.14 -8.41
C THR A 52 1.49 -10.73 -7.82
N ALA A 53 1.65 -10.58 -6.51
CA ALA A 53 1.61 -9.27 -5.85
C ALA A 53 2.71 -8.33 -6.36
N LEU A 54 3.94 -8.84 -6.52
CA LEU A 54 5.07 -8.08 -7.05
C LEU A 54 4.89 -7.74 -8.54
N GLU A 55 4.34 -8.66 -9.34
CA GLU A 55 4.00 -8.38 -10.74
C GLU A 55 2.97 -7.25 -10.84
N TYR A 56 1.89 -7.34 -10.05
CA TYR A 56 0.89 -6.29 -9.96
C TYR A 56 1.52 -4.96 -9.53
N ALA A 57 2.37 -4.97 -8.49
CA ALA A 57 3.04 -3.77 -7.99
C ALA A 57 3.90 -3.08 -9.06
N ARG A 58 4.58 -3.85 -9.93
CA ARG A 58 5.36 -3.28 -11.05
C ARG A 58 4.46 -2.57 -12.06
N ARG A 59 3.34 -3.20 -12.46
CA ARG A 59 2.37 -2.58 -13.38
C ARG A 59 1.69 -1.36 -12.73
N PHE A 60 1.35 -1.46 -11.45
CA PHE A 60 0.77 -0.37 -10.66
C PHE A 60 1.71 0.83 -10.58
N LYS A 61 3.01 0.60 -10.38
CA LYS A 61 4.01 1.67 -10.35
C LYS A 61 4.12 2.40 -11.69
N ALA A 62 4.08 1.67 -12.81
CA ALA A 62 4.08 2.27 -14.14
C ALA A 62 2.83 3.14 -14.35
N LEU A 63 1.65 2.60 -14.05
CA LEU A 63 0.39 3.35 -14.14
C LEU A 63 0.41 4.59 -13.23
N ALA A 64 0.89 4.48 -11.99
CA ALA A 64 0.98 5.59 -11.05
C ALA A 64 1.84 6.74 -11.58
N ALA A 65 2.88 6.45 -12.37
CA ALA A 65 3.68 7.45 -13.05
C ALA A 65 2.94 8.08 -14.23
N GLU A 66 2.19 7.31 -15.01
CA GLU A 66 1.41 7.81 -16.15
C GLU A 66 0.29 8.78 -15.74
N VAL A 67 -0.32 8.58 -14.56
CA VAL A 67 -1.45 9.40 -14.09
C VAL A 67 -1.08 10.41 -13.01
N SER A 68 0.21 10.59 -12.70
CA SER A 68 0.69 11.30 -11.50
C SER A 68 0.31 12.77 -11.42
N ASP A 69 -0.05 13.37 -12.55
CA ASP A 69 -0.46 14.78 -12.66
C ASP A 69 -1.84 15.05 -12.07
N SER A 70 -2.70 14.01 -11.99
CA SER A 70 -4.09 14.14 -11.55
C SER A 70 -4.46 13.18 -10.42
N LEU A 71 -3.79 12.04 -10.32
CA LEU A 71 -4.07 10.99 -9.34
C LEU A 71 -2.84 10.68 -8.49
N TYR A 72 -3.07 10.40 -7.21
CA TYR A 72 -2.08 9.81 -6.33
C TYR A 72 -2.51 8.39 -5.96
N LEU A 73 -1.89 7.40 -6.61
CA LEU A 73 -2.24 6.00 -6.44
C LEU A 73 -1.50 5.36 -5.26
N VAL A 74 -2.24 4.70 -4.37
CA VAL A 74 -1.72 3.90 -3.26
C VAL A 74 -2.16 2.45 -3.42
N MET A 75 -1.20 1.55 -3.57
CA MET A 75 -1.50 0.12 -3.73
C MET A 75 -2.06 -0.44 -2.42
N ARG A 76 -3.22 -1.08 -2.48
CA ARG A 76 -3.79 -1.84 -1.37
C ARG A 76 -3.05 -3.18 -1.21
N VAL A 77 -2.53 -3.45 -0.01
CA VAL A 77 -1.85 -4.71 0.36
C VAL A 77 -2.47 -5.25 1.64
N TYR A 78 -3.48 -6.12 1.52
CA TYR A 78 -4.15 -6.77 2.66
C TYR A 78 -3.76 -8.25 2.72
N PHE A 79 -3.30 -8.71 3.87
CA PHE A 79 -2.88 -10.10 4.08
C PHE A 79 -4.06 -11.02 4.43
N GLU A 80 -5.11 -10.48 5.06
CA GLU A 80 -6.28 -11.22 5.49
C GLU A 80 -7.57 -10.48 5.11
N ASN A 81 -8.58 -11.23 4.71
CA ASN A 81 -9.94 -10.73 4.55
C ASN A 81 -10.77 -11.25 5.74
N PRO A 82 -11.51 -10.40 6.49
CA PRO A 82 -12.33 -10.88 7.60
C PRO A 82 -13.30 -11.96 7.11
N VAL A 83 -13.21 -13.15 7.72
CA VAL A 83 -14.10 -14.28 7.41
C VAL A 83 -15.49 -13.97 7.98
N PRO A 84 -16.56 -13.95 7.17
CA PRO A 84 -17.91 -13.72 7.68
C PRO A 84 -18.34 -14.83 8.64
N LEU A 85 -19.07 -14.47 9.70
CA LEU A 85 -19.54 -15.41 10.74
C LEU A 85 -20.34 -16.62 10.19
N SER A 86 -20.92 -16.49 8.99
CA SER A 86 -21.71 -17.53 8.32
C SER A 86 -20.89 -18.58 7.58
N ALA A 87 -19.57 -18.37 7.42
CA ALA A 87 -18.67 -19.40 6.91
C ALA A 87 -18.20 -20.26 8.10
N GLY A 88 -18.99 -21.30 8.41
CA GLY A 88 -18.76 -22.18 9.56
C GLY A 88 -17.32 -22.70 9.63
N LYS A 89 -16.77 -22.70 10.84
CA LYS A 89 -15.63 -23.54 11.18
C LYS A 89 -16.13 -24.98 11.22
N GLY A 90 -15.72 -25.78 10.24
CA GLY A 90 -15.69 -27.23 10.41
C GLY A 90 -14.69 -27.61 11.50
#